data_AF-A0A965C7J3-F1
#
_entry.id   AF-A0A965C7J3-F1
#
_cell.length_a   1.000
_cell.length_b   1.000
_cell.length_c   1.000
_cell.angle_alpha   90.00
_cell.angle_beta   90.00
_cell.angle_gamma   90.00
#
_symmetry.space_group_name_H-M   'P 1'
#
loop_
_entity.id
_entity.type
_entity.pdbx_description
1 polymer ?
#
loop_
_entity_poly.entity_id
_entity_poly.type
_entity_poly.pdbx_seq_one_letter_code
_entity_poly.pdbx_strand_id
1 'polypeptide(L)'
;MMLGAWHKPTGLDVAVLAPAAKTLMLCRVDPTSGAILSRLPMHETEGVWAIKGLDWEPGTFYGFCTDCNRGSLGAFSSRLILDPLARWVMTHHGPLSDQKWRRD
;
A
#
# COMPACT_ATOMS: atom_id res chain seq x y z
N MET A 1 7.13 1.84 16.42
CA MET A 1 7.31 1.19 15.09
C MET A 1 7.52 2.28 14.05
N MET A 2 8.42 2.12 13.06
CA MET A 2 8.58 3.13 12.00
C MET A 2 7.47 2.97 10.95
N LEU A 3 6.84 4.08 10.55
CA LEU A 3 5.79 4.10 9.52
C LEU A 3 6.40 4.08 8.10
N GLY A 4 5.64 3.58 7.13
CA GLY A 4 6.03 3.39 5.73
C GLY A 4 6.65 2.02 5.45
N ALA A 5 7.21 1.87 4.25
CA ALA A 5 7.94 0.68 3.80
C ALA A 5 9.45 0.77 4.09
N TRP A 6 9.99 -0.26 4.72
CA TRP A 6 11.40 -0.34 5.10
C TRP A 6 11.97 -1.73 4.81
N HIS A 7 12.97 -1.78 3.93
CA HIS A 7 13.76 -2.99 3.75
C HIS A 7 14.72 -3.19 4.92
N LYS A 8 14.70 -4.40 5.47
CA LYS A 8 15.63 -4.91 6.48
C LYS A 8 16.33 -6.16 5.95
N PRO A 9 17.40 -6.64 6.61
CA PRO A 9 18.02 -7.91 6.25
C PRO A 9 17.06 -9.11 6.29
N THR A 10 15.98 -9.01 7.06
CA THR A 10 14.94 -10.06 7.21
C THR A 10 13.76 -9.91 6.26
N GLY A 11 13.83 -8.97 5.30
CA GLY A 11 12.76 -8.68 4.34
C GLY A 11 12.17 -7.28 4.49
N LEU A 12 11.02 -7.06 3.85
CA LEU A 12 10.30 -5.79 3.85
C LEU A 12 9.32 -5.72 5.01
N ASP A 13 9.42 -4.67 5.81
CA ASP A 13 8.42 -4.27 6.79
C ASP A 13 7.59 -3.13 6.23
N VAL A 14 6.26 -3.20 6.39
CA VAL A 14 5.34 -2.14 6.00
C VAL A 14 4.44 -1.79 7.17
N ALA A 15 4.29 -0.50 7.43
CA ALA A 15 3.49 0.02 8.53
C ALA A 15 2.73 1.29 8.12
N VAL A 16 1.48 1.45 8.53
CA VAL A 16 0.68 2.64 8.24
C VAL A 16 -0.27 2.96 9.38
N LEU A 17 -0.47 4.25 9.65
CA LEU A 17 -1.42 4.72 10.65
C LEU A 17 -2.82 4.78 10.01
N ALA A 18 -3.75 3.97 10.52
CA ALA A 18 -5.15 3.95 10.07
C ALA A 18 -6.11 3.55 11.22
N PRO A 19 -6.26 4.41 12.25
CA PRO A 19 -7.01 4.06 13.47
C PRO A 19 -8.51 3.83 13.24
N ALA A 20 -9.07 4.36 12.15
CA ALA A 20 -10.47 4.17 11.78
C ALA A 20 -10.70 2.93 10.89
N ALA A 21 -9.64 2.31 10.38
CA ALA A 21 -9.77 1.11 9.57
C ALA A 21 -10.20 -0.07 10.45
N LYS A 22 -11.15 -0.87 9.96
CA LYS A 22 -11.56 -2.12 10.61
C LYS A 22 -10.78 -3.33 10.11
N THR A 23 -10.33 -3.25 8.86
CA THR A 23 -9.50 -4.22 8.17
C THR A 23 -8.56 -3.46 7.25
N LEU A 24 -7.33 -3.95 7.13
CA LEU A 24 -6.38 -3.42 6.16
C LEU A 24 -5.56 -4.55 5.56
N MET A 25 -5.45 -4.51 4.24
CA MET A 25 -4.69 -5.45 3.44
C MET A 25 -3.57 -4.68 2.74
N LEU A 26 -2.37 -5.24 2.75
CA LEU A 26 -1.30 -4.83 1.86
C LEU A 26 -1.52 -5.50 0.50
N CYS A 27 -1.63 -4.69 -0.55
CA CYS A 27 -1.92 -5.13 -1.91
C CYS A 27 -0.65 -5.00 -2.75
N ARG A 28 -0.14 -6.11 -3.33
CA ARG A 28 0.92 -6.07 -4.35
C ARG A 28 0.29 -5.72 -5.68
N VAL A 29 0.92 -4.84 -6.45
CA VAL A 29 0.35 -4.26 -7.66
C VAL A 29 1.25 -4.51 -8.85
N ASP A 30 0.65 -4.82 -9.99
CA ASP A 30 1.33 -4.87 -11.28
C ASP A 30 1.60 -3.44 -11.77
N PRO A 31 2.85 -3.05 -12.03
CA PRO A 31 3.20 -1.69 -12.42
C PRO A 31 2.65 -1.27 -13.79
N THR A 32 2.37 -2.23 -14.68
CA THR A 32 1.96 -1.93 -16.05
C THR A 32 0.46 -1.69 -16.14
N SER A 33 -0.31 -2.57 -15.50
CA SER A 33 -1.78 -2.59 -15.56
C SER A 33 -2.47 -1.95 -14.36
N GLY A 34 -1.73 -1.74 -13.25
CA GLY A 34 -2.31 -1.35 -11.97
C GLY A 34 -3.13 -2.46 -11.30
N ALA A 35 -3.11 -3.69 -11.83
CA ALA A 35 -3.87 -4.81 -11.30
C ALA A 35 -3.31 -5.28 -9.94
N ILE A 36 -4.18 -5.69 -9.02
CA ILE A 36 -3.76 -6.26 -7.74
C ILE A 36 -3.36 -7.72 -7.95
N LEU A 37 -2.07 -8.02 -7.75
CA LEU A 37 -1.47 -9.34 -7.89
C LEU A 37 -1.70 -10.21 -6.65
N SER A 38 -1.65 -9.63 -5.45
CA SER A 38 -1.89 -10.34 -4.19
C SER A 38 -2.35 -9.41 -3.09
N ARG A 39 -2.97 -9.97 -2.04
CA ARG A 39 -3.43 -9.26 -0.85
C ARG A 39 -2.96 -10.00 0.39
N LEU A 40 -2.36 -9.27 1.34
CA LEU A 40 -1.88 -9.83 2.60
C LEU A 40 -2.51 -9.07 3.77
N PRO A 41 -3.15 -9.74 4.73
CA PRO A 41 -3.75 -9.07 5.88
C PRO A 41 -2.66 -8.45 6.77
N MET A 42 -2.91 -7.22 7.21
CA MET A 42 -2.03 -6.53 8.15
C MET A 42 -2.55 -6.70 9.59
N HIS A 43 -1.64 -6.67 10.56
CA HIS A 43 -1.95 -6.73 11.98
C HIS A 43 -2.06 -5.32 12.56
N GLU A 44 -3.14 -5.06 13.30
CA GLU A 44 -3.38 -3.77 13.94
C GLU A 44 -2.82 -3.76 15.37
N THR A 45 -2.18 -2.67 15.76
CA THR A 45 -1.73 -2.40 17.12
C THR A 45 -1.79 -0.90 17.36
N GLU A 46 -2.70 -0.46 18.23
CA GLU A 46 -2.86 0.95 18.65
C GLU A 46 -3.05 1.93 17.48
N GLY A 47 -3.86 1.55 16.50
CA GLY A 47 -4.18 2.29 15.28
C GLY A 47 -3.16 2.14 14.16
N VAL A 48 -2.04 1.46 14.41
CA VAL A 48 -1.00 1.19 13.41
C VAL A 48 -1.19 -0.20 12.82
N TRP A 49 -1.32 -0.28 11.50
CA TRP A 49 -1.42 -1.52 10.76
C TRP A 49 -0.06 -1.90 10.21
N ALA A 50 0.34 -3.15 10.41
CA ALA A 50 1.70 -3.61 10.19
C ALA A 50 1.77 -5.01 9.56
N ILE A 51 2.76 -5.21 8.69
CA ILE A 51 3.23 -6.53 8.27
C ILE A 51 4.75 -6.50 8.20
N LYS A 52 5.40 -7.62 8.53
CA LYS A 52 6.87 -7.69 8.69
C LYS A 52 7.45 -8.88 7.98
N GLY A 53 8.72 -8.76 7.58
CA GLY A 53 9.48 -9.86 6.98
C GLY A 53 8.91 -10.37 5.66
N LEU A 54 8.35 -9.47 4.84
CA LEU A 54 7.89 -9.83 3.50
C LEU A 54 9.07 -10.12 2.59
N ASP A 55 8.99 -11.21 1.85
CA ASP A 55 9.96 -11.58 0.82
C ASP A 55 9.64 -10.87 -0.52
N TRP A 56 9.60 -9.54 -0.49
CA TRP A 56 9.36 -8.70 -1.66
C TRP A 56 10.62 -7.91 -1.97
N GLU A 57 11.02 -7.92 -3.24
CA GLU A 57 12.22 -7.22 -3.69
C GLU A 57 12.04 -5.68 -3.68
N PRO A 58 13.15 -4.91 -3.50
CA PRO A 58 13.13 -3.48 -3.68
C PRO A 58 12.56 -3.08 -5.04
N GLY A 59 11.67 -2.08 -5.07
CA GLY A 59 10.98 -1.66 -6.29
C GLY A 59 9.64 -2.37 -6.53
N THR A 60 9.22 -3.28 -5.66
CA THR A 60 7.86 -3.85 -5.69
C THR A 60 6.81 -2.77 -5.48
N PHE A 61 5.82 -2.70 -6.38
CA PHE A 61 4.70 -1.78 -6.28
C PHE A 61 3.64 -2.33 -5.34
N TYR A 62 3.14 -1.46 -4.47
CA TYR A 62 2.13 -1.81 -3.50
C TYR A 62 1.19 -0.65 -3.19
N GLY A 63 0.08 -0.97 -2.54
CA GLY A 63 -0.79 -0.03 -1.88
C GLY A 63 -1.62 -0.74 -0.81
N PHE A 64 -2.62 -0.06 -0.30
CA PHE A 64 -3.50 -0.58 0.74
C PHE A 64 -4.91 -0.77 0.22
N CYS A 65 -5.59 -1.80 0.72
CA CYS A 65 -7.00 -2.01 0.47
C CYS A 65 -7.68 -2.27 1.81
N THR A 66 -8.86 -1.69 2.05
CA THR A 66 -9.71 -2.07 3.18
C THR A 66 -10.68 -3.15 2.71
N ASP A 67 -10.86 -4.21 3.48
CA ASP A 67 -11.77 -5.29 3.09
C ASP A 67 -13.22 -4.86 3.35
N CYS A 68 -14.01 -4.87 2.29
CA CYS A 68 -15.38 -4.36 2.27
C CYS A 68 -16.36 -5.47 2.64
N ASN A 69 -16.37 -5.91 3.90
CA ASN A 69 -17.39 -6.87 4.32
C ASN A 69 -18.70 -6.14 4.72
N ARG A 70 -19.64 -6.15 3.77
CA ARG A 70 -21.11 -5.95 3.84
C ARG A 70 -21.68 -5.25 5.08
N GLY A 71 -21.99 -3.96 4.94
CA GLY A 71 -22.93 -3.24 5.81
C GLY A 71 -23.61 -2.11 5.06
N SER A 72 -24.88 -2.28 4.72
CA SER A 72 -25.72 -1.38 3.93
C SER A 72 -25.49 0.12 4.15
N LEU A 73 -25.23 0.83 3.03
CA LEU A 73 -25.35 2.27 2.74
C LEU A 73 -24.02 2.95 2.36
N GLY A 74 -23.75 2.97 1.05
CA GLY A 74 -22.70 3.78 0.42
C GLY A 74 -21.67 2.94 -0.33
N ALA A 75 -21.49 3.21 -1.62
CA ALA A 75 -20.71 2.40 -2.55
C ALA A 75 -19.30 2.04 -2.02
N PHE A 76 -19.12 0.76 -1.71
CA PHE A 76 -17.85 0.13 -1.41
C PHE A 76 -16.99 0.17 -2.65
N SER A 77 -15.83 0.81 -2.54
CA SER A 77 -14.82 0.68 -3.57
C SER A 77 -13.64 -0.07 -2.97
N SER A 78 -13.30 -1.21 -3.54
CA SER A 78 -12.01 -1.89 -3.40
C SER A 78 -10.87 -1.03 -4.01
N ARG A 79 -10.89 0.28 -3.73
CA ARG A 79 -9.94 1.25 -4.25
C ARG A 79 -8.62 0.98 -3.56
N LEU A 80 -7.61 0.79 -4.38
CA LEU A 80 -6.23 0.83 -3.95
C LEU A 80 -5.95 2.24 -3.42
N ILE A 81 -5.49 2.32 -2.18
CA ILE A 81 -5.09 3.55 -1.51
C ILE A 81 -3.56 3.60 -1.53
N LEU A 82 -2.99 4.73 -1.93
CA LEU A 82 -1.54 4.94 -1.92
C LEU A 82 -1.02 5.07 -0.49
N ASP A 83 0.21 4.61 -0.24
CA ASP A 83 0.88 4.88 1.02
C ASP A 83 1.22 6.37 1.15
N PRO A 84 0.71 7.09 2.17
CA PRO A 84 1.07 8.49 2.41
C PRO A 84 2.57 8.70 2.62
N LEU A 85 3.31 7.66 3.00
CA LEU A 85 4.75 7.67 3.24
C LEU A 85 5.55 6.99 2.12
N ALA A 86 4.92 6.73 0.97
CA ALA A 86 5.61 6.21 -0.19
C ALA A 86 6.75 7.16 -0.60
N ARG A 87 7.97 6.62 -0.69
CA ARG A 87 9.14 7.38 -1.18
C ARG A 87 9.09 7.64 -2.68
N TRP A 88 8.36 6.79 -3.41
CA TRP A 88 8.18 6.86 -4.85
C TRP A 88 6.73 6.49 -5.16
N VAL A 89 6.09 7.29 -6.02
CA VAL A 89 4.72 7.04 -6.48
C VAL A 89 4.76 6.92 -7.99
N MET A 90 4.17 5.86 -8.53
CA MET A 90 3.95 5.76 -9.97
C MET A 90 2.69 6.53 -10.35
N THR A 91 2.84 7.45 -11.28
CA THR A 91 1.73 8.06 -12.00
C THR A 91 1.52 7.26 -13.29
N HIS A 92 0.30 6.77 -13.54
CA HIS A 92 -0.04 6.23 -14.86
C HIS A 92 -0.03 7.38 -15.87
N HIS A 93 1.11 7.58 -16.51
CA HIS A 93 1.18 8.31 -17.76
C HIS A 93 0.83 7.32 -18.88
N GLY A 94 -0.38 7.41 -19.42
CA GLY A 94 -0.51 7.30 -20.87
C GLY A 94 0.46 8.30 -21.52
N PRO A 95 0.86 8.14 -22.79
CA PRO A 95 2.05 8.77 -23.37
C PRO A 95 2.02 10.30 -23.25
N LEU A 96 2.52 10.84 -22.14
CA LEU A 96 2.71 12.25 -21.85
C LEU A 96 3.83 12.39 -20.81
N SER A 97 5.04 12.47 -21.36
CA SER A 97 6.13 13.37 -20.96
C SER A 97 6.47 13.53 -19.48
N ASP A 98 7.66 13.03 -19.11
CA ASP A 98 8.67 13.73 -18.31
C ASP A 98 8.18 14.82 -17.33
N GLN A 99 7.51 14.42 -16.25
CA GLN A 99 7.45 15.24 -15.05
C GLN A 99 8.09 14.49 -13.88
N LYS A 100 9.42 14.55 -13.84
CA LYS A 100 10.23 14.26 -12.65
C LYS A 100 9.90 15.32 -11.59
N TRP A 101 9.06 14.98 -10.63
CA TRP A 101 8.98 15.73 -9.38
C TRP A 101 10.09 15.24 -8.46
N ARG A 102 11.21 15.97 -8.43
CA ARG A 102 12.21 15.86 -7.36
C ARG A 102 11.69 16.67 -6.18
N ARG A 103 11.60 16.06 -5.00
CA ARG A 103 11.70 16.80 -3.74
C ARG A 103 13.18 16.90 -3.44
N ASP A 104 13.72 18.10 -3.60
CA ASP A 104 14.96 18.50 -2.94
C ASP A 104 14.76 18.54 -1.42
#